data_AF-A0A920PNE1-F1
#
_entry.id   AF-A0A920PNE1-F1
#
_cell.length_a   1.000
_cell.length_b   1.000
_cell.length_c   1.000
_cell.angle_alpha   90.00
_cell.angle_beta   90.00
_cell.angle_gamma   90.00
#
_symmetry.space_group_name_H-M   'P 1'
#
loop_
_entity.id
_entity.type
_entity.pdbx_description
1 polymer ?
#
loop_
_entity_poly.entity_id
_entity_poly.type
_entity_poly.pdbx_seq_one_letter_code
_entity_poly.pdbx_strand_id
1 'polypeptide(L)'
;MSRLGPVIENHPDFPEQTNVGFVEITDRENLQLRVWERGVGETRACGSGACAAMAVCREQGLVDDRVRVKLSGGAVEVDWPGTGPLSMRGPAETVFRGEIELALL
;
A
#
# COMPACT_ATOMS: atom_id res chain seq x y z
N MET A 1 2.80 -8.10 12.27
CA MET A 1 2.70 -8.58 10.88
C MET A 1 3.44 -9.89 10.67
N SER A 2 4.63 -10.08 11.24
CA SER A 2 5.49 -11.27 11.08
C SER A 2 4.85 -12.65 11.29
N ARG A 3 3.74 -12.76 12.04
CA ARG A 3 3.01 -14.03 12.19
C ARG A 3 2.06 -14.33 11.03
N LEU A 4 1.30 -13.34 10.57
CA LEU A 4 0.22 -13.53 9.58
C LEU A 4 0.64 -13.15 8.15
N GLY A 5 1.50 -12.14 8.00
CA GLY A 5 2.02 -11.69 6.71
C GLY A 5 2.56 -12.83 5.85
N PRO A 6 3.57 -13.59 6.30
CA PRO A 6 4.14 -14.67 5.49
C PRO A 6 3.16 -15.84 5.27
N VAL A 7 2.24 -16.09 6.22
CA VAL A 7 1.24 -17.17 6.07
C VAL A 7 0.23 -16.82 4.97
N ILE A 8 -0.23 -15.57 4.92
CA ILE A 8 -1.21 -15.11 3.91
C ILE A 8 -0.51 -14.87 2.56
N GLU A 9 0.70 -14.30 2.55
CA GLU A 9 1.51 -14.11 1.36
C GLU A 9 1.68 -15.42 0.58
N ASN A 10 1.94 -16.53 1.29
CA ASN A 10 2.20 -17.85 0.71
C ASN A 10 0.95 -18.76 0.72
N HIS A 11 -0.25 -18.20 0.91
CA HIS A 11 -1.47 -19.00 0.94
C HIS A 11 -1.73 -19.64 -0.44
N PRO A 12 -2.16 -20.92 -0.52
CA PRO A 12 -2.37 -21.62 -1.80
C PRO A 12 -3.33 -20.93 -2.78
N ASP A 13 -4.28 -20.13 -2.27
CA ASP A 13 -5.21 -19.34 -3.09
C ASP A 13 -4.53 -18.19 -3.84
N PHE A 14 -3.28 -17.87 -3.52
CA PHE A 14 -2.43 -16.92 -4.23
C PHE A 14 -1.22 -17.66 -4.83
N PRO A 15 -1.37 -18.32 -6.00
CA PRO A 15 -0.27 -19.08 -6.64
C PRO A 15 0.96 -18.24 -6.95
N GLU A 16 0.76 -16.94 -7.21
CA GLU A 16 1.83 -15.96 -7.43
C GLU A 16 2.17 -15.16 -6.18
N GLN A 17 1.77 -15.65 -5.00
CA GLN A 17 1.80 -14.94 -3.71
C GLN A 17 0.99 -13.64 -3.74
N THR A 18 0.96 -12.90 -2.63
CA THR A 18 0.24 -11.63 -2.55
C THR A 18 0.84 -10.64 -1.56
N ASN A 19 0.55 -9.36 -1.76
CA ASN A 19 0.76 -8.33 -0.74
C ASN A 19 -0.35 -8.43 0.31
N VAL A 20 0.01 -8.32 1.60
CA VAL A 20 -0.94 -8.45 2.70
C VAL A 20 -1.05 -7.12 3.44
N GLY A 21 -2.20 -6.45 3.29
CA GLY A 21 -2.53 -5.21 3.97
C GLY A 21 -3.29 -5.44 5.28
N PHE A 22 -2.87 -4.77 6.35
CA PHE A 22 -3.60 -4.68 7.61
C PHE A 22 -4.05 -3.24 7.79
N VAL A 23 -5.37 -3.01 7.73
CA VAL A 23 -5.98 -1.68 7.75
C VAL A 23 -6.74 -1.44 9.05
N GLU A 24 -6.55 -0.26 9.62
CA GLU A 24 -7.40 0.32 10.65
C GLU A 24 -8.15 1.50 10.02
N ILE A 25 -9.48 1.47 10.11
CA ILE A 25 -10.35 2.57 9.67
C ILE A 25 -10.52 3.50 10.87
N THR A 26 -9.88 4.66 10.84
CA THR A 26 -9.95 5.61 11.97
C THR A 26 -11.18 6.50 11.88
N ASP A 27 -11.58 6.87 10.66
CA ASP A 27 -12.83 7.54 10.33
C ASP A 27 -13.14 7.35 8.83
N ARG A 28 -14.16 8.02 8.30
CA ARG A 28 -14.58 7.84 6.89
C ARG A 28 -13.60 8.40 5.86
N GLU A 29 -12.68 9.28 6.26
CA GLU A 29 -11.72 9.93 5.36
C GLU A 29 -10.28 9.51 5.65
N ASN A 30 -10.03 8.65 6.67
CA ASN A 30 -8.70 8.30 7.12
C ASN A 30 -8.53 6.79 7.39
N LEU A 31 -7.44 6.24 6.86
CA LEU A 31 -6.98 4.87 7.10
C LEU A 31 -5.57 4.88 7.68
N GLN A 32 -5.28 3.94 8.58
CA GLN A 32 -3.91 3.54 8.90
C GLN A 32 -3.63 2.18 8.30
N LEU A 33 -2.53 2.06 7.54
CA LEU A 33 -2.20 0.86 6.79
C LEU A 33 -0.76 0.42 7.08
N ARG A 34 -0.60 -0.87 7.32
CA ARG A 34 0.70 -1.55 7.23
C ARG A 34 0.64 -2.66 6.18
N VAL A 35 1.72 -2.83 5.42
CA VAL A 35 1.76 -3.77 4.30
C VAL A 35 2.95 -4.72 4.44
N TRP A 36 2.67 -6.01 4.26
CA TRP A 36 3.67 -7.05 4.07
C TRP A 36 3.74 -7.30 2.57
N GLU A 37 4.82 -6.87 1.94
CA GLU A 37 5.01 -6.97 0.50
C GLU A 37 5.59 -8.33 0.10
N ARG A 38 5.04 -8.86 -0.98
CA ARG A 38 5.45 -10.11 -1.61
C ARG A 38 6.95 -10.12 -1.87
N GLY A 39 7.64 -11.12 -1.34
CA GLY A 39 9.08 -11.34 -1.50
C GLY A 39 9.97 -10.36 -0.73
N VAL A 40 9.39 -9.45 0.06
CA VAL A 40 10.13 -8.40 0.77
C VAL A 40 9.91 -8.46 2.28
N GLY A 41 8.66 -8.64 2.72
CA GLY A 41 8.26 -8.49 4.11
C GLY A 41 7.63 -7.12 4.39
N GLU A 42 7.64 -6.67 5.64
CA GLU A 42 7.01 -5.39 5.99
C GLU A 42 7.79 -4.20 5.42
N THR A 43 7.12 -3.35 4.62
CA THR A 43 7.70 -2.14 4.03
C THR A 43 7.15 -0.88 4.68
N ARG A 44 7.89 0.24 4.51
CA ARG A 44 7.48 1.54 5.08
C ARG A 44 6.34 2.20 4.29
N ALA A 45 6.31 1.97 2.97
CA ALA A 45 5.31 2.52 2.09
C ALA A 45 5.09 1.57 0.91
N CYS A 46 3.82 1.32 0.59
CA CYS A 46 3.39 0.55 -0.57
C CYS A 46 2.23 1.31 -1.24
N GLY A 47 2.51 2.00 -2.34
CA GLY A 47 1.51 2.85 -3.01
C GLY A 47 0.31 2.05 -3.54
N SER A 48 0.57 0.95 -4.25
CA SER A 48 -0.49 0.06 -4.74
C SER A 48 -1.27 -0.60 -3.60
N GLY A 49 -0.62 -0.94 -2.48
CA GLY A 49 -1.28 -1.44 -1.27
C GLY A 49 -2.22 -0.41 -0.64
N ALA A 50 -1.84 0.88 -0.63
CA ALA A 50 -2.72 1.97 -0.17
C ALA A 50 -3.96 2.13 -1.05
N CYS A 51 -3.78 2.09 -2.38
CA CYS A 51 -4.89 2.11 -3.33
C CYS A 51 -5.86 0.93 -3.12
N ALA A 52 -5.31 -0.29 -2.96
CA ALA A 52 -6.12 -1.49 -2.74
C ALA A 52 -6.90 -1.43 -1.43
N ALA A 53 -6.27 -0.98 -0.33
CA ALA A 53 -6.94 -0.85 0.95
C ALA A 53 -8.09 0.16 0.91
N MET A 54 -7.87 1.33 0.27
CA MET A 54 -8.92 2.33 0.07
C MET A 54 -10.08 1.76 -0.76
N ALA A 55 -9.78 1.11 -1.89
CA ALA A 55 -10.80 0.53 -2.77
C ALA A 55 -11.68 -0.49 -2.04
N VAL A 56 -11.08 -1.44 -1.32
CA VAL A 56 -11.80 -2.45 -0.53
C VAL A 56 -12.68 -1.82 0.56
N CYS A 57 -12.17 -0.82 1.29
CA CYS A 57 -12.96 -0.13 2.32
C CYS A 57 -14.12 0.67 1.70
N ARG A 58 -13.89 1.29 0.53
CA ARG A 58 -14.90 2.06 -0.19
C ARG A 58 -16.02 1.17 -0.72
N GLU A 59 -15.69 0.03 -1.34
CA GLU A 59 -16.67 -0.95 -1.81
C GLU A 59 -17.54 -1.49 -0.67
N GLN A 60 -17.00 -1.57 0.56
CA GLN A 60 -17.74 -1.95 1.76
C GLN A 60 -18.54 -0.81 2.41
N GLY A 61 -18.50 0.41 1.85
CA GLY A 61 -19.21 1.59 2.39
C GLY A 61 -18.62 2.17 3.68
N LEU A 62 -17.39 1.77 4.03
CA LEU A 62 -16.74 2.12 5.30
C LEU A 62 -16.08 3.50 5.25
N VAL A 63 -15.67 3.94 4.06
CA VAL A 63 -15.00 5.22 3.81
C VAL A 63 -15.65 5.97 2.65
N ASP A 64 -15.37 7.26 2.57
CA ASP A 64 -15.81 8.15 1.50
C ASP A 64 -14.93 8.00 0.24
N ASP A 65 -15.20 8.78 -0.82
CA ASP A 65 -14.54 8.65 -2.12
C ASP A 65 -13.13 9.27 -2.18
N ARG A 66 -12.77 10.08 -1.18
CA ARG A 66 -11.43 10.62 -0.98
C ARG A 66 -10.92 10.26 0.41
N VAL A 67 -9.81 9.55 0.46
CA VAL A 67 -9.28 8.98 1.71
C VAL A 67 -7.79 9.24 1.83
N ARG A 68 -7.37 9.71 3.00
CA ARG A 68 -5.96 9.77 3.39
C ARG A 68 -5.54 8.42 3.98
N VAL A 69 -4.54 7.80 3.36
CA VAL A 69 -3.97 6.53 3.83
C VAL A 69 -2.61 6.81 4.46
N LYS A 70 -2.52 6.62 5.78
CA LYS A 70 -1.27 6.78 6.54
C LYS A 70 -0.53 5.44 6.61
N LEU A 71 0.71 5.43 6.13
CA LEU A 71 1.67 4.35 6.27
C LEU A 71 2.81 4.76 7.21
N SER A 72 3.70 3.85 7.55
CA SER A 72 4.84 4.15 8.44
C SER A 72 5.91 5.04 7.78
N GLY A 73 5.93 5.13 6.46
CA GLY A 73 6.80 5.98 5.65
C GLY A 73 6.23 7.37 5.33
N GLY A 74 4.94 7.62 5.59
CA GLY A 74 4.26 8.85 5.21
C GLY A 74 2.79 8.62 4.89
N ALA A 75 2.12 9.63 4.34
CA ALA A 75 0.72 9.52 3.93
C ALA A 75 0.56 9.78 2.43
N VAL A 76 -0.44 9.12 1.84
CA VAL A 76 -0.91 9.38 0.48
C VAL A 76 -2.40 9.73 0.52
N GLU A 77 -2.86 10.51 -0.45
CA GLU A 77 -4.29 10.75 -0.69
C GLU A 77 -4.72 9.88 -1.87
N VAL A 78 -5.81 9.15 -1.68
CA VAL A 78 -6.40 8.27 -2.68
C VAL A 78 -7.82 8.75 -2.97
N ASP A 79 -8.12 8.98 -4.24
CA ASP A 79 -9.41 9.43 -4.72
C ASP A 79 -9.99 8.37 -5.69
N TRP A 80 -11.17 7.83 -5.36
CA TRP A 80 -11.88 6.89 -6.22
C TRP A 80 -13.40 6.89 -5.97
N PRO A 81 -14.23 7.16 -6.99
CA PRO A 81 -15.69 7.19 -6.84
C PRO A 81 -16.34 5.79 -6.77
N GLY A 82 -15.54 4.70 -6.77
CA GLY A 82 -16.01 3.31 -6.78
C GLY A 82 -16.21 2.70 -8.16
N THR A 83 -16.01 3.48 -9.23
CA THR A 83 -15.96 2.99 -10.62
C THR A 83 -14.90 3.74 -11.41
N GLY A 84 -14.38 3.12 -12.47
CA GLY A 84 -13.35 3.74 -13.31
C GLY A 84 -11.99 3.86 -12.61
N PRO A 85 -11.11 4.76 -13.11
CA PRO A 85 -9.75 4.90 -12.59
C PRO A 85 -9.69 5.43 -11.15
N LEU A 86 -8.79 4.85 -10.37
CA LEU A 86 -8.39 5.34 -9.05
C LEU A 86 -7.14 6.21 -9.20
N SER A 87 -7.07 7.33 -8.47
CA SER A 87 -5.89 8.20 -8.45
C SER A 87 -5.25 8.25 -7.05
N MET A 88 -3.92 8.37 -7.02
CA MET A 88 -3.13 8.47 -5.80
C MET A 88 -2.16 9.64 -5.90
N ARG A 89 -2.05 10.42 -4.82
CA ARG A 89 -1.09 11.52 -4.68
C ARG A 89 -0.25 11.35 -3.43
N GLY A 90 1.04 11.55 -3.56
CA GLY A 90 2.01 11.50 -2.46
C GLY A 90 3.28 12.26 -2.82
N PRO A 91 4.14 12.57 -1.83
CA PRO A 91 5.39 13.28 -2.06
C PRO A 91 6.43 12.38 -2.76
N ALA A 92 7.37 13.01 -3.46
CA ALA A 92 8.59 12.39 -3.98
C ALA A 92 9.77 13.33 -3.72
N GLU A 93 10.89 12.79 -3.24
CA GLU A 93 12.06 13.58 -2.84
C GLU A 93 13.33 13.01 -3.47
N THR A 94 14.20 13.89 -3.98
CA THR A 94 15.51 13.49 -4.51
C THR A 94 16.50 13.35 -3.35
N VAL A 95 17.03 12.16 -3.12
CA VAL A 95 18.02 11.91 -2.06
C VAL A 95 19.43 12.32 -2.51
N PHE A 96 19.86 11.85 -3.67
CA PHE A 96 21.17 12.20 -4.25
C PHE A 96 21.17 11.98 -5.77
N ARG A 97 22.26 12.39 -6.43
CA ARG A 97 22.57 12.07 -7.83
C ARG A 97 24.01 11.55 -7.90
N GLY A 98 24.27 10.57 -8.76
CA GLY A 98 25.59 9.97 -8.91
C GLY A 98 25.74 9.15 -10.19
N GLU A 99 26.97 8.73 -10.47
CA GLU A 99 27.36 7.91 -11.61
C GLU A 99 28.02 6.62 -11.11
N ILE A 100 27.83 5.49 -11.81
CA ILE A 100 28.43 4.19 -11.47
C ILE A 100 29.10 3.56 -12.69
N GLU A 101 30.25 2.93 -12.50
CA GLU A 101 30.92 2.12 -13.52
C GLU A 101 30.56 0.63 -13.32
N LEU A 102 29.93 0.02 -14.32
CA LEU A 102 29.38 -1.34 -14.21
C LEU A 102 30.41 -2.46 -14.44
N ALA A 103 31.61 -2.14 -14.94
CA ALA A 103 32.60 -3.13 -15.38
C ALA A 103 33.41 -3.81 -14.26
N LEU A 104 33.11 -3.50 -12.98
CA LEU A 104 33.83 -4.01 -11.80
C LEU A 104 32.95 -4.84 -10.85
N LEU A 105 31.77 -5.28 -11.30
CA LEU A 105 30.93 -6.29 -10.61
C LEU A 105 31.13 -7.66 -11.27
#